data_AF-A0ABD0QSN1-F1
#
_entry.id   AF-A0ABD0QSN1-F1
#
_cell.length_a   1.000
_cell.length_b   1.000
_cell.length_c   1.000
_cell.angle_alpha   90.00
_cell.angle_beta   90.00
_cell.angle_gamma   90.00
#
_symmetry.space_group_name_H-M   'P 1'
#
loop_
_entity.id
_entity.type
_entity.pdbx_description
1 polymer ?
#
loop_
_entity_poly.entity_id
_entity_poly.type
_entity_poly.pdbx_seq_one_letter_code
_entity_poly.pdbx_strand_id
1 'polypeptide(L)'
;SRKPKKKNASKEDKRPRTAFTAEQLQRLKAEFQTNRYLTEQRRQSLAQELGLNESQIKIWFQNKRAKIKKASGTKNTLALHLMAQGLYNHSTT
;
A
#
# COMPACT_ATOMS: atom_id res chain seq x y z
N SER A 1 -21.10 -11.01 -17.63
CA SER A 1 -20.73 -11.91 -16.50
C SER A 1 -19.33 -11.62 -15.98
N ARG A 2 -19.20 -11.12 -14.73
CA ARG A 2 -17.89 -11.03 -14.05
C ARG A 2 -17.61 -12.38 -13.39
N LYS A 3 -16.50 -13.03 -13.75
CA LYS A 3 -16.07 -14.33 -13.20
C LYS A 3 -15.85 -14.23 -11.67
N PRO A 4 -16.28 -15.23 -10.88
CA PRO A 4 -16.09 -15.24 -9.43
C PRO A 4 -14.62 -15.49 -9.10
N LYS A 5 -14.05 -14.66 -8.21
CA LYS A 5 -12.67 -14.75 -7.75
C LYS A 5 -12.60 -15.80 -6.63
N LYS A 6 -11.91 -16.93 -6.89
CA LYS A 6 -11.66 -18.00 -5.92
C LYS A 6 -11.05 -17.41 -4.65
N LYS A 7 -11.79 -17.50 -3.53
CA LYS A 7 -11.28 -17.34 -2.17
C LYS A 7 -10.60 -18.65 -1.80
N ASN A 8 -9.27 -18.69 -1.82
CA ASN A 8 -8.42 -19.57 -1.03
C ASN A 8 -6.96 -19.22 -1.32
N ALA A 9 -6.41 -18.30 -0.54
CA ALA A 9 -4.97 -18.14 -0.43
C ALA A 9 -4.64 -18.36 1.05
N SER A 10 -4.10 -19.54 1.33
CA SER A 10 -3.46 -19.95 2.56
C SER A 10 -2.52 -18.85 3.07
N LYS A 11 -2.40 -18.73 4.40
CA LYS A 11 -1.64 -17.66 5.09
C LYS A 11 -0.12 -17.67 4.79
N GLU A 12 0.35 -18.62 4.00
CA GLU A 12 1.77 -18.95 3.79
C GLU A 12 2.40 -18.31 2.53
N ASP A 13 1.61 -17.87 1.55
CA ASP A 13 2.14 -17.30 0.28
C ASP A 13 2.37 -15.76 0.35
N LYS A 14 2.28 -15.18 1.55
CA LYS A 14 2.52 -13.74 1.71
C LYS A 14 4.02 -13.50 1.74
N ARG A 15 4.54 -12.90 0.66
CA ARG A 15 5.92 -12.42 0.56
C ARG A 15 6.38 -11.80 1.90
N PRO A 16 7.58 -12.13 2.38
CA PRO A 16 8.05 -11.69 3.68
C PRO A 16 7.97 -10.16 3.80
N ARG A 17 7.53 -9.71 4.98
CA ARG A 17 7.34 -8.29 5.26
C ARG A 17 8.72 -7.64 5.33
N THR A 18 9.05 -6.85 4.33
CA THR A 18 10.32 -6.13 4.25
C THR A 18 10.15 -4.75 4.91
N ALA A 19 11.01 -4.44 5.86
CA ALA A 19 11.13 -3.09 6.42
C ALA A 19 12.08 -2.28 5.53
N PHE A 20 11.71 -1.04 5.22
CA PHE A 20 12.59 -0.11 4.51
C PHE A 20 13.50 0.62 5.50
N THR A 21 14.73 0.91 5.10
CA THR A 21 15.65 1.72 5.91
C THR A 21 15.17 3.18 6.00
N ALA A 22 15.71 3.93 6.96
CA ALA A 22 15.37 5.35 7.12
C ALA A 22 15.68 6.16 5.85
N GLU A 23 16.83 5.91 5.23
CA GLU A 23 17.28 6.55 3.99
C GLU A 23 16.35 6.24 2.81
N GLN A 24 16.01 4.95 2.62
CA GLN A 24 15.04 4.53 1.59
C GLN A 24 13.69 5.25 1.77
N LEU A 25 13.21 5.36 3.02
CA LEU A 25 11.97 6.06 3.33
C LEU A 25 12.07 7.56 3.05
N GLN A 26 13.19 8.21 3.37
CA GLN A 26 13.40 9.63 3.07
C GLN A 26 13.34 9.88 1.57
N ARG A 27 14.05 9.07 0.77
CA ARG A 27 14.06 9.20 -0.69
C ARG A 27 12.67 8.99 -1.31
N LEU A 28 11.96 7.95 -0.87
CA LEU A 28 10.58 7.68 -1.29
C LEU A 28 9.61 8.81 -0.93
N LYS A 29 9.78 9.43 0.26
CA LYS A 29 8.99 10.59 0.68
C LYS A 29 9.27 11.82 -0.19
N ALA A 30 10.53 12.09 -0.50
CA ALA A 30 10.91 13.20 -1.36
C ALA A 30 10.29 13.06 -2.76
N GLU A 31 10.40 11.89 -3.39
CA GLU A 31 9.73 11.64 -4.68
C GLU A 31 8.23 11.80 -4.61
N PHE A 32 7.60 11.32 -3.54
CA PHE A 32 6.15 11.41 -3.39
C PHE A 32 5.65 12.86 -3.26
N GLN A 33 6.47 13.76 -2.71
CA GLN A 33 6.17 15.19 -2.65
C GLN A 33 6.23 15.82 -4.05
N THR A 34 7.22 15.43 -4.86
CA THR A 34 7.35 15.88 -6.25
C THR A 34 6.23 15.32 -7.13
N ASN A 35 5.96 14.01 -7.05
CA ASN A 35 4.91 13.35 -7.82
C ASN A 35 4.25 12.21 -7.03
N ARG A 36 2.94 12.31 -6.83
CA ARG A 36 2.15 11.29 -6.11
C ARG A 36 1.96 9.99 -6.90
N TYR A 37 2.24 9.99 -8.20
CA TYR A 37 2.13 8.84 -9.09
C TYR A 37 3.45 8.63 -9.84
N LEU A 38 3.87 7.38 -9.98
CA LEU A 38 5.10 7.06 -10.69
C LEU A 38 4.80 6.66 -12.11
N THR A 39 5.62 7.14 -13.04
CA THR A 39 5.79 6.53 -14.36
C THR A 39 6.61 5.24 -14.22
N GLU A 40 6.57 4.40 -15.24
CA GLU A 40 7.37 3.18 -15.30
C GLU A 40 8.87 3.46 -15.20
N GLN A 41 9.37 4.39 -16.00
CA GLN A 41 10.77 4.79 -16.00
C GLN A 41 11.22 5.30 -14.63
N ARG A 42 10.40 6.13 -13.94
CA ARG A 42 10.77 6.63 -12.61
C ARG A 42 10.78 5.52 -11.56
N ARG A 43 9.84 4.57 -11.67
CA ARG A 43 9.78 3.40 -10.79
C ARG A 43 11.03 2.52 -10.94
N GLN A 44 11.48 2.27 -12.17
CA GLN A 44 12.71 1.54 -12.45
C GLN A 44 13.94 2.25 -11.89
N SER A 45 14.06 3.56 -12.12
CA SER A 45 15.17 4.37 -11.59
C SER A 45 15.24 4.32 -10.06
N LEU A 46 14.10 4.45 -9.37
CA LEU A 46 14.05 4.36 -7.91
C LEU A 46 14.33 2.97 -7.36
N ALA A 47 13.91 1.93 -8.08
CA ALA A 47 14.19 0.55 -7.73
C ALA A 47 15.70 0.29 -7.72
N GLN A 48 16.42 0.74 -8.76
CA GLN A 48 17.87 0.63 -8.86
C GLN A 48 18.58 1.48 -7.80
N GLU A 49 18.16 2.74 -7.62
CA GLU A 49 18.76 3.67 -6.65
C GLU A 49 18.67 3.14 -5.20
N LEU A 50 17.56 2.48 -4.85
CA LEU A 50 17.29 2.05 -3.49
C LEU A 50 17.60 0.57 -3.23
N GLY A 51 18.03 -0.18 -4.25
CA GLY A 51 18.21 -1.64 -4.17
C GLY A 51 16.91 -2.38 -3.85
N LEU A 52 15.78 -1.91 -4.39
CA LEU A 52 14.44 -2.45 -4.12
C LEU A 52 13.81 -2.98 -5.41
N ASN A 53 12.86 -3.90 -5.28
CA ASN A 53 12.06 -4.33 -6.41
C ASN A 53 11.04 -3.24 -6.80
N GLU A 54 10.79 -3.05 -8.10
CA GLU A 54 9.77 -2.13 -8.60
C GLU A 54 8.39 -2.36 -7.97
N SER A 55 8.07 -3.61 -7.65
CA SER A 55 6.85 -3.99 -6.95
C SER A 55 6.75 -3.36 -5.55
N GLN A 56 7.85 -3.34 -4.79
CA GLN A 56 7.89 -2.71 -3.47
C GLN A 56 7.68 -1.20 -3.58
N ILE A 57 8.33 -0.55 -4.56
CA ILE A 57 8.12 0.88 -4.86
C ILE A 57 6.64 1.14 -5.21
N LYS A 58 6.06 0.33 -6.10
CA LYS A 58 4.64 0.45 -6.48
C LYS A 58 3.70 0.32 -5.29
N ILE A 59 3.89 -0.70 -4.46
CA ILE A 59 3.09 -0.95 -3.26
C ILE A 59 3.22 0.20 -2.26
N TRP A 60 4.44 0.71 -2.04
CA TRP A 60 4.66 1.83 -1.13
C TRP A 60 3.89 3.07 -1.58
N PHE A 61 3.96 3.44 -2.87
CA PHE A 61 3.22 4.58 -3.42
C PHE A 61 1.70 4.39 -3.32
N GLN A 62 1.20 3.18 -3.59
CA GLN A 62 -0.22 2.84 -3.42
C GLN A 62 -0.66 2.99 -1.96
N ASN A 63 0.11 2.45 -1.01
CA ASN A 63 -0.16 2.54 0.42
C ASN A 63 -0.11 3.99 0.91
N LYS A 64 0.85 4.78 0.44
CA LYS A 64 0.98 6.20 0.79
C LYS A 64 -0.24 7.00 0.32
N ARG A 65 -0.69 6.80 -0.93
CA ARG A 65 -1.93 7.42 -1.43
C ARG A 65 -3.16 6.95 -0.66
N ALA A 66 -3.26 5.66 -0.36
CA ALA A 66 -4.37 5.11 0.43
C ALA A 66 -4.43 5.72 1.83
N LYS A 67 -3.27 5.92 2.49
CA LYS A 67 -3.18 6.60 3.79
C LYS A 67 -3.68 8.04 3.73
N ILE A 68 -3.27 8.81 2.71
CA ILE A 68 -3.74 10.18 2.51
C ILE A 68 -5.26 10.20 2.24
N LYS A 69 -5.76 9.33 1.38
CA LYS A 69 -7.20 9.22 1.10
C LYS A 69 -8.03 8.85 2.35
N LYS A 70 -7.49 7.99 3.21
CA LYS A 70 -8.10 7.67 4.51
C LYS A 70 -8.10 8.88 5.44
N ALA A 71 -7.03 9.68 5.45
CA ALA A 71 -6.93 10.88 6.26
C ALA A 71 -7.84 12.02 5.73
N SER A 72 -8.10 12.10 4.43
CA SER A 72 -8.97 13.10 3.81
C SER A 72 -10.47 12.86 4.01
N GLY A 73 -10.86 12.00 4.95
CA GLY A 73 -12.23 11.94 5.45
C GLY A 73 -13.27 11.23 4.57
N THR A 74 -12.89 10.63 3.44
CA THR A 74 -13.81 9.75 2.68
C THR A 74 -14.02 8.48 3.49
N LYS A 75 -15.01 8.49 4.39
CA LYS A 75 -15.38 7.38 5.25
C LYS A 75 -15.61 6.15 4.37
N ASN A 76 -14.83 5.09 4.58
CA ASN A 76 -15.09 3.81 3.93
C ASN A 76 -16.45 3.32 4.44
N THR A 77 -17.50 3.50 3.65
CA THR A 77 -18.88 3.10 3.99
C THR A 77 -18.95 1.64 4.42
N LEU A 78 -18.15 0.78 3.78
CA LEU A 78 -18.00 -0.63 4.14
C LEU A 78 -17.38 -0.83 5.53
N ALA A 79 -16.38 -0.03 5.91
CA ALA A 79 -15.78 -0.12 7.24
C ALA A 79 -16.76 0.33 8.33
N LEU A 80 -17.57 1.38 8.07
CA LEU A 80 -18.65 1.80 8.97
C LEU A 80 -19.73 0.73 9.12
N HIS A 81 -20.16 0.12 8.03
CA HIS A 81 -21.15 -0.95 8.05
C HIS A 81 -20.65 -2.18 8.82
N LEU A 82 -19.40 -2.59 8.61
CA LEU A 82 -18.78 -3.70 9.34
C LEU A 82 -18.56 -3.37 10.84
N MET A 83 -18.28 -2.10 11.18
CA MET A 83 -18.26 -1.65 12.58
C MET A 83 -19.66 -1.72 13.21
N ALA A 84 -20.70 -1.28 12.50
CA ALA A 84 -22.09 -1.34 13.00
C ALA A 84 -22.58 -2.78 13.23
N GLN A 85 -22.08 -3.74 12.46
CA GLN A 85 -22.40 -5.17 12.61
C GLN A 85 -21.51 -5.91 13.62
N GLY A 86 -20.55 -5.23 14.28
CA GLY A 86 -19.62 -5.88 15.20
C GLY A 86 -18.62 -6.84 14.54
N LEU A 87 -18.48 -6.78 13.22
CA LEU A 87 -17.61 -7.68 12.42
C LEU A 87 -16.22 -7.08 12.14
N TYR A 88 -15.96 -5.86 12.60
CA TYR A 88 -14.68 -5.16 12.38
C TYR A 88 -13.84 -5.13 13.66
N ASN A 89 -12.94 -6.10 13.82
CA ASN A 89 -11.96 -6.10 14.91
C ASN A 89 -10.86 -5.07 14.66
N HIS A 90 -10.96 -3.92 15.32
CA HIS A 90 -9.85 -2.99 15.53
C HIS A 90 -9.13 -3.38 16.82
N SER A 91 -8.15 -4.28 16.72
CA SER A 91 -7.12 -4.44 17.75
C SER A 91 -5.81 -4.00 17.13
N THR A 92 -5.51 -2.70 17.19
CA THR A 92 -4.15 -2.19 17.00
C THR A 92 -3.64 -1.75 18.36
N THR A 93 -3.01 -2.68 19.08
CA THR A 93 -1.99 -2.36 20.09
C THR A 93 -0.68 -2.02 19.39
#